data_AF-A0A6S8EZ46-F1
#
_entry.id   AF-A0A6S8EZ46-F1
#
_cell.length_a   1.000
_cell.length_b   1.000
_cell.length_c   1.000
_cell.angle_alpha   90.00
_cell.angle_beta   90.00
_cell.angle_gamma   90.00
#
_symmetry.space_group_name_H-M   'P 1'
#
loop_
_entity.id
_entity.type
_entity.pdbx_description
1 polymer ?
#
loop_
_entity_poly.entity_id
_entity_poly.type
_entity_poly.pdbx_seq_one_letter_code
_entity_poly.pdbx_strand_id
1 'polypeptide(L)'
;KLHSIPQYKSFVESIGQENIIGIWDDHDFGLNDAGRNYPWREESQQAFLDFFKVPKNSERRSRKGIYHFHDVHKGKIRVILLDNRYHKDDYKNKVETSLEKSSGHGFKKRLIRVVQKSI
;
A
#
# COMPACT_ATOMS: atom_id res chain seq x y z
N LYS A 1 -13.67 -16.21 -3.41
CA LYS A 1 -12.61 -17.25 -3.46
C LYS A 1 -12.17 -17.74 -2.07
N LEU A 2 -11.97 -16.88 -1.06
CA LEU A 2 -11.67 -17.33 0.32
C LEU A 2 -12.92 -17.68 1.15
N HIS A 3 -13.98 -16.86 1.08
CA HIS A 3 -15.26 -17.09 1.78
C HIS A 3 -15.98 -18.39 1.40
N SER A 4 -15.57 -19.05 0.32
CA SER A 4 -16.09 -20.35 -0.13
C SER A 4 -15.28 -21.54 0.39
N ILE A 5 -14.12 -21.32 1.02
CA ILE A 5 -13.26 -22.38 1.54
C ILE A 5 -13.79 -22.80 2.92
N PRO A 6 -14.19 -24.07 3.12
CA PRO A 6 -14.80 -24.53 4.38
C PRO A 6 -13.94 -24.23 5.61
N GLN A 7 -12.63 -24.43 5.53
CA GLN A 7 -11.70 -24.19 6.64
C GLN A 7 -11.67 -22.72 7.04
N TYR A 8 -11.68 -21.80 6.06
CA TYR A 8 -11.74 -20.37 6.36
C TYR A 8 -13.07 -19.99 7.00
N LYS A 9 -14.18 -20.55 6.50
CA LYS A 9 -15.51 -20.32 7.07
C LYS A 9 -15.57 -20.78 8.53
N SER A 10 -15.10 -22.00 8.81
CA SER A 10 -15.02 -22.54 10.18
C SER A 10 -14.13 -21.70 11.09
N PHE A 11 -13.00 -21.20 10.58
CA PHE A 11 -12.16 -20.26 11.32
C PHE A 11 -12.92 -18.98 11.67
N VAL A 12 -13.55 -18.32 10.69
CA VAL A 12 -14.32 -17.09 10.90
C VAL A 12 -15.46 -17.31 11.91
N GLU A 13 -16.17 -18.44 11.81
CA GLU A 13 -17.23 -18.81 12.76
C GLU A 13 -16.69 -19.02 14.18
N SER A 14 -15.47 -19.55 14.33
CA SER A 14 -14.85 -19.80 15.64
C SER A 14 -14.39 -18.54 16.37
N ILE A 15 -14.01 -17.49 15.64
CA ILE A 15 -13.47 -16.25 16.23
C ILE A 15 -14.40 -15.05 16.11
N GLY A 16 -15.45 -15.11 15.29
CA GLY A 16 -16.32 -13.97 14.99
C GLY A 16 -15.77 -13.08 13.86
N GLN A 17 -16.65 -12.66 12.96
CA GLN A 17 -16.30 -11.85 11.78
C GLN A 17 -15.73 -10.46 12.18
N GLU A 18 -16.21 -9.91 13.29
CA GLU A 18 -15.83 -8.61 13.84
C GLU A 18 -14.41 -8.58 14.41
N ASN A 19 -13.84 -9.74 14.75
CA ASN A 19 -12.49 -9.89 15.25
C ASN A 19 -11.47 -10.10 14.12
N ILE A 20 -11.94 -10.24 12.87
CA ILE A 20 -11.08 -10.29 11.68
C ILE A 20 -10.85 -8.86 11.19
N ILE A 21 -9.70 -8.32 11.59
CA ILE A 21 -9.21 -7.02 11.13
C ILE A 21 -8.03 -7.21 10.18
N GLY A 22 -7.77 -6.23 9.32
CA GLY A 22 -6.69 -6.32 8.36
C GLY A 22 -6.22 -4.98 7.83
N ILE A 23 -5.01 -4.99 7.30
CA ILE A 23 -4.40 -3.92 6.50
C ILE A 23 -3.76 -4.57 5.27
N TRP A 24 -3.66 -3.85 4.16
CA TRP A 24 -2.97 -4.33 2.95
C TRP A 24 -1.46 -4.22 3.03
N ASP A 25 -0.77 -5.00 2.20
CA ASP A 25 0.60 -4.71 1.73
C ASP A 25 0.60 -4.35 0.23
N ASP A 26 1.77 -4.28 -0.43
CA ASP A 26 1.89 -3.95 -1.86
C ASP A 26 1.04 -4.83 -2.77
N HIS A 27 1.10 -6.14 -2.55
CA HIS A 27 0.44 -7.12 -3.40
C HIS A 27 -1.08 -7.09 -3.26
N ASP A 28 -1.59 -6.56 -2.15
CA ASP A 28 -3.04 -6.45 -1.88
C ASP A 28 -3.62 -5.12 -2.41
N PHE A 29 -2.79 -4.10 -2.62
CA PHE A 29 -3.23 -2.77 -3.06
C PHE A 29 -3.68 -2.73 -4.53
N GLY A 30 -3.24 -3.70 -5.34
CA GLY A 30 -3.70 -3.94 -6.71
C GLY A 30 -2.59 -3.93 -7.76
N LEU A 31 -1.61 -3.02 -7.64
CA LEU A 31 -0.39 -3.00 -8.46
C LEU A 31 0.83 -2.99 -7.54
N ASN A 32 1.81 -3.85 -7.85
CA ASN A 32 3.03 -3.96 -7.06
C ASN A 32 3.72 -2.60 -6.91
N ASP A 33 4.18 -2.31 -5.68
CA ASP A 33 4.86 -1.08 -5.29
C ASP A 33 4.12 0.24 -5.51
N ALA A 34 2.86 0.17 -5.96
CA ALA A 34 2.07 1.34 -6.24
C ALA A 34 1.74 2.14 -4.97
N GLY A 35 1.30 3.38 -5.19
CA GLY A 35 0.96 4.30 -4.12
C GLY A 35 -0.08 5.30 -4.57
N ARG A 36 0.11 6.57 -4.20
CA ARG A 36 -0.86 7.65 -4.43
C ARG A 36 -1.23 7.90 -5.89
N ASN A 37 -0.41 7.47 -6.84
CA ASN A 37 -0.61 7.68 -8.27
C ASN A 37 -1.32 6.50 -8.94
N TYR A 38 -1.65 5.44 -8.20
CA TYR A 38 -2.40 4.30 -8.72
C TYR A 38 -3.83 4.73 -9.09
N PRO A 39 -4.25 4.60 -10.37
CA PRO A 39 -5.56 5.08 -10.82
C PRO A 39 -6.75 4.42 -10.12
N TRP A 40 -6.61 3.15 -9.74
CA TRP A 40 -7.70 2.34 -9.18
C TRP A 40 -7.66 2.19 -7.65
N ARG A 41 -6.94 3.07 -6.96
CA ARG A 41 -6.77 2.97 -5.50
C ARG A 41 -8.07 3.09 -4.71
N GLU A 42 -9.06 3.82 -5.24
CA GLU A 42 -10.35 4.01 -4.59
C GLU A 42 -11.19 2.75 -4.70
N GLU A 43 -11.18 2.11 -5.86
CA GLU A 43 -11.82 0.83 -6.12
C GLU A 43 -11.16 -0.30 -5.31
N SER A 44 -9.82 -0.34 -5.25
CA SER A 44 -9.10 -1.27 -4.38
C SER A 44 -9.49 -1.09 -2.91
N GLN A 45 -9.62 0.15 -2.44
CA GLN A 45 -10.12 0.44 -1.10
C GLN A 45 -11.52 -0.14 -0.88
N GLN A 46 -12.46 0.07 -1.80
CA GLN A 46 -13.82 -0.46 -1.62
C GLN A 46 -13.83 -2.00 -1.65
N ALA A 47 -13.05 -2.62 -2.54
CA ALA A 47 -12.91 -4.07 -2.61
C ALA A 47 -12.32 -4.67 -1.32
N PHE A 48 -11.29 -4.04 -0.77
CA PHE A 48 -10.71 -4.44 0.52
C PHE A 48 -11.74 -4.37 1.64
N LEU A 49 -12.45 -3.24 1.76
CA LEU A 49 -13.44 -3.03 2.81
C LEU A 49 -14.64 -3.98 2.66
N ASP A 50 -15.03 -4.32 1.43
CA ASP A 50 -16.06 -5.33 1.16
C ASP A 50 -15.62 -6.74 1.55
N PHE A 51 -14.37 -7.10 1.27
CA PHE A 51 -13.82 -8.40 1.64
C PHE A 51 -13.83 -8.63 3.15
N PHE A 52 -13.41 -7.61 3.94
CA PHE A 52 -13.44 -7.63 5.41
C PHE A 52 -14.83 -7.31 6.00
N LYS A 53 -15.86 -7.17 5.15
CA LYS A 53 -17.24 -6.87 5.55
C LYS A 53 -17.35 -5.63 6.46
N VAL A 54 -16.52 -4.61 6.20
CA VAL A 54 -16.58 -3.34 6.93
C VAL A 54 -17.94 -2.69 6.67
N PRO A 55 -18.67 -2.23 7.72
CA PRO A 55 -19.99 -1.63 7.58
C PRO A 55 -20.02 -0.50 6.54
N LYS A 56 -21.13 -0.40 5.79
CA LYS A 56 -21.29 0.62 4.74
C LYS A 56 -21.30 2.05 5.28
N ASN A 57 -21.62 2.25 6.56
CA ASN A 57 -21.57 3.54 7.26
C ASN A 57 -20.23 3.84 7.95
N SER A 58 -19.21 2.97 7.80
CA SER A 58 -17.89 3.23 8.37
C SER A 58 -17.25 4.45 7.70
N GLU A 59 -16.62 5.33 8.48
CA GLU A 59 -15.85 6.47 7.96
C GLU A 59 -14.79 6.04 6.92
N ARG A 60 -14.25 4.82 7.05
CA ARG A 60 -13.32 4.24 6.07
C ARG A 60 -13.91 4.10 4.67
N ARG A 61 -15.23 4.13 4.51
CA ARG A 61 -15.89 4.04 3.19
C ARG A 61 -15.85 5.37 2.43
N SER A 62 -15.74 6.50 3.13
CA SER A 62 -15.74 7.84 2.55
C SER A 62 -14.38 8.55 2.65
N ARG A 63 -13.56 8.20 3.64
CA ARG A 63 -12.20 8.73 3.80
C ARG A 63 -11.20 8.04 2.87
N LYS A 64 -10.16 8.77 2.45
CA LYS A 64 -9.00 8.24 1.73
C LYS A 64 -8.13 7.34 2.62
N GLY A 65 -7.88 6.11 2.18
CA GLY A 65 -7.08 5.10 2.89
C GLY A 65 -7.86 4.28 3.92
N ILE A 66 -7.34 3.10 4.27
CA ILE A 66 -8.01 2.11 5.14
C ILE A 66 -7.50 2.06 6.58
N TYR A 67 -6.60 2.98 6.95
CA TYR A 67 -6.06 3.04 8.31
C TYR A 67 -7.17 3.12 9.35
N HIS A 68 -6.98 2.44 10.48
CA HIS A 68 -7.93 2.43 11.59
C HIS A 68 -7.27 1.88 12.85
N PHE A 69 -8.03 1.86 13.95
CA PHE A 69 -7.65 1.15 15.15
C PHE A 69 -8.69 0.07 15.47
N HIS A 70 -8.29 -0.89 16.28
CA HIS A 70 -9.17 -1.89 16.85
C HIS A 70 -8.83 -2.07 18.33
N ASP A 71 -9.84 -1.94 19.18
CA ASP A 71 -9.70 -2.04 20.62
C ASP A 71 -9.94 -3.48 21.06
N VAL A 72 -8.93 -4.08 21.70
CA VAL A 72 -9.01 -5.45 22.22
C VAL A 72 -8.94 -5.44 23.75
N HIS A 73 -9.29 -6.58 24.35
CA HIS A 73 -9.25 -6.76 25.80
C HIS A 73 -10.12 -5.74 26.55
N LYS A 74 -11.33 -5.49 26.04
CA LYS A 74 -12.31 -4.51 26.54
C LYS A 74 -11.76 -3.07 26.52
N GLY A 75 -11.02 -2.71 25.48
CA GLY A 75 -10.47 -1.36 25.30
C GLY A 75 -9.19 -1.07 26.09
N LYS A 76 -8.61 -2.07 26.77
CA LYS A 76 -7.34 -1.89 27.48
C LYS A 76 -6.13 -1.83 26.55
N ILE A 77 -6.26 -2.44 25.37
CA ILE A 77 -5.19 -2.47 24.36
C ILE A 77 -5.77 -1.96 23.05
N ARG A 78 -5.12 -0.97 22.45
CA ARG A 78 -5.47 -0.43 21.14
C ARG A 78 -4.44 -0.89 20.10
N VAL A 79 -4.90 -1.62 19.11
CA VAL A 79 -4.10 -1.96 17.93
C VAL A 79 -4.31 -0.88 16.89
N ILE A 80 -3.23 -0.29 16.37
CA ILE A 80 -3.28 0.74 15.33
C ILE A 80 -2.78 0.13 14.02
N LEU A 81 -3.62 0.17 12.99
CA LEU A 81 -3.32 -0.34 11.66
C LEU A 81 -3.06 0.84 10.72
N LEU A 82 -1.80 0.99 10.33
CA LEU A 82 -1.33 2.09 9.48
C LEU A 82 -1.46 1.72 8.01
N ASP A 83 -1.95 2.65 7.20
CA ASP A 83 -1.99 2.51 5.75
C ASP A 83 -0.74 3.16 5.14
N ASN A 84 0.18 2.34 4.68
CA ASN A 84 1.44 2.77 4.08
C ASN A 84 1.42 2.77 2.54
N ARG A 85 0.26 2.61 1.90
CA ARG A 85 0.15 2.55 0.42
C ARG A 85 -0.68 3.69 -0.15
N TYR A 86 -1.86 3.99 0.39
CA TYR A 86 -2.81 4.92 -0.26
C TYR A 86 -2.20 6.31 -0.55
N HIS A 87 -1.40 6.80 0.38
CA HIS A 87 -0.75 8.12 0.33
C HIS A 87 0.75 8.03 0.03
N LYS A 88 1.30 6.84 -0.22
CA LYS A 88 2.72 6.63 -0.49
C LYS A 88 3.12 7.36 -1.78
N ASP A 89 4.14 8.20 -1.70
CA ASP A 89 4.77 8.77 -2.88
C ASP A 89 5.56 7.70 -3.65
N ASP A 90 5.79 7.95 -4.94
CA ASP A 90 6.65 7.08 -5.74
C ASP A 90 8.08 7.10 -5.18
N TYR A 91 8.78 5.99 -5.31
CA TYR A 91 10.19 5.96 -4.93
C TYR A 91 10.94 6.98 -5.79
N LYS A 92 11.84 7.75 -5.17
CA LYS A 92 12.74 8.61 -5.92
C LYS A 92 13.48 7.75 -6.94
N ASN A 93 13.36 8.08 -8.21
CA ASN A 93 14.21 7.50 -9.23
C ASN A 93 15.65 7.61 -8.74
N LYS A 94 16.38 6.49 -8.70
CA LYS A 94 17.85 6.58 -8.69
C LYS A 94 18.17 7.44 -9.90
N VAL A 95 18.83 8.58 -9.68
CA VAL A 95 19.41 9.35 -10.78
C VAL A 95 20.11 8.34 -11.66
N GLU A 96 19.65 8.20 -12.92
CA GLU A 96 20.33 7.38 -13.89
C GLU A 96 21.74 7.95 -14.00
N THR A 97 22.71 7.31 -13.35
CA THR A 97 24.07 7.32 -13.87
C THR A 97 24.00 6.55 -15.17
N SER A 98 23.66 7.26 -16.23
CA SER A 98 23.88 6.87 -17.60
C SER A 98 25.38 6.66 -17.79
N LEU A 99 25.84 5.46 -17.45
CA LEU A 99 27.02 4.93 -18.10
C LEU A 99 26.58 4.66 -19.53
N GLU A 100 26.95 5.59 -20.41
CA GLU A 100 26.91 5.44 -21.86
C GLU A 100 27.31 4.01 -22.21
N LYS A 101 26.37 3.24 -22.79
CA LYS A 101 26.73 2.06 -23.56
C LYS A 101 27.54 2.57 -24.74
N SER A 102 28.87 2.56 -24.59
CA SER A 102 29.80 2.94 -25.64
C SER A 102 29.77 1.89 -26.75
N SER A 103 28.87 2.07 -27.71
CA SER A 103 29.05 1.54 -29.06
C SER A 103 29.81 2.59 -29.86
N GLY A 104 31.08 2.31 -30.18
CA GLY A 104 31.82 3.01 -31.22
C GLY A 104 32.73 4.17 -30.76
N HIS A 105 34.04 3.95 -30.89
CA HIS A 105 35.08 4.89 -31.32
C HIS A 105 34.77 6.39 -31.21
N GLY A 106 35.40 7.06 -30.23
CA GLY A 106 35.59 8.51 -30.25
C GLY A 106 35.52 9.16 -28.87
N PHE A 107 36.62 9.15 -28.13
CA PHE A 107 36.77 9.92 -26.90
C PHE A 107 36.56 11.42 -27.16
N LYS A 108 35.47 11.99 -26.63
CA LYS A 108 35.40 13.41 -26.28
C LYS A 108 34.86 13.53 -24.86
N LYS A 109 35.78 13.55 -23.88
CA LYS A 109 35.46 13.88 -22.48
C LYS A 109 34.90 15.30 -22.44
N ARG A 110 33.57 15.45 -22.28
CA ARG A 110 32.96 16.71 -21.86
C ARG A 110 32.82 16.68 -20.35
N LEU A 111 33.59 17.55 -19.68
CA LEU A 111 33.58 17.72 -18.24
C LEU A 111 32.19 18.22 -17.82
N ILE A 112 31.39 17.40 -17.14
CA ILE A 112 30.13 17.83 -16.52
C ILE A 112 30.49 18.52 -15.21
N ARG A 113 30.29 19.83 -15.15
CA ARG A 113 30.49 20.64 -13.95
C ARG A 113 29.30 20.37 -13.01
N VAL A 114 29.52 19.60 -11.95
CA VAL A 114 28.55 19.42 -10.87
C VAL A 114 28.54 20.72 -10.05
N VAL A 115 27.48 21.51 -10.17
CA VAL A 115 27.21 22.60 -9.22
C VAL A 115 26.42 22.00 -8.07
N GLN A 116 27.14 21.61 -7.03
CA GLN A 116 26.56 21.33 -5.73
C GLN A 116 26.31 22.69 -5.06
N LYS A 117 25.07 23.18 -5.08
CA LYS A 117 24.66 24.25 -4.16
C LYS A 117 24.33 23.59 -2.83
N SER A 118 25.22 23.78 -1.87
CA SER A 118 24.97 23.56 -0.46
C SER A 118 24.23 24.75 0.14
N ILE A 119 23.42 24.43 1.16
CA ILE A 119 22.57 25.26 2.04
C ILE A 119 21.19 25.58 1.47
#